data_AF-A0A218P6X4-F1
#
_entry.id   AF-A0A218P6X4-F1
#
_cell.length_a   1.000
_cell.length_b   1.000
_cell.length_c   1.000
_cell.angle_alpha   90.00
_cell.angle_beta   90.00
_cell.angle_gamma   90.00
#
_symmetry.space_group_name_H-M   'P 1'
#
loop_
_entity.id
_entity.type
_entity.pdbx_description
1 polymer ?
#
loop_
_entity_poly.entity_id
_entity_poly.type
_entity_poly.pdbx_seq_one_letter_code
_entity_poly.pdbx_strand_id
1 'polypeptide(L)'
;MKLEKITLRNELFWKTGVAYLVLSVVLLAVEVMRGDTLFSLPNVFVGVVFIVMANRFRAVKLECDAETFFLIPDYSTSSVILKDSGGQVFLKRSFPLFEAEEIETPCGTVKIQAITHRFGKIELVIWKENKKITLP
;
A
#
# COMPACT_ATOMS: atom_id res chain seq x y z
N MET A 1 21.14 8.21 -6.27
CA MET A 1 19.86 7.57 -5.90
C MET A 1 18.98 8.55 -5.13
N LYS A 2 17.71 8.70 -5.52
CA LYS A 2 16.73 9.55 -4.84
C LYS A 2 15.73 8.68 -4.09
N LEU A 3 15.47 8.99 -2.82
CA LEU A 3 14.35 8.42 -2.07
C LEU A 3 13.20 9.41 -2.06
N GLU A 4 12.02 8.94 -2.43
CA GLU A 4 10.80 9.74 -2.40
C GLU A 4 9.64 8.93 -1.82
N LYS A 5 8.91 9.54 -0.89
CA LYS A 5 7.70 8.91 -0.35
C LYS A 5 6.58 9.11 -1.34
N ILE A 6 6.01 8.01 -1.81
CA ILE A 6 4.90 8.03 -2.76
C ILE A 6 3.70 7.30 -2.21
N THR A 7 2.54 7.60 -2.78
CA THR A 7 1.31 6.83 -2.54
C THR A 7 1.11 5.91 -3.74
N LEU A 8 0.99 4.61 -3.48
CA LEU A 8 0.66 3.62 -4.49
C LEU A 8 -0.82 3.29 -4.39
N ARG A 9 -1.48 3.21 -5.55
CA ARG A 9 -2.84 2.70 -5.61
C ARG A 9 -2.79 1.18 -5.71
N ASN A 10 -3.38 0.49 -4.74
CA ASN A 10 -3.53 -0.96 -4.83
C ASN A 10 -4.64 -1.29 -5.84
N GLU A 11 -4.24 -1.85 -6.98
CA GLU A 11 -5.16 -2.18 -8.07
C GLU A 11 -6.24 -3.20 -7.69
N LEU A 12 -5.91 -4.17 -6.82
CA LEU A 12 -6.87 -5.19 -6.41
C LEU A 12 -8.01 -4.52 -5.64
N PHE A 13 -7.68 -3.74 -4.62
CA PHE A 13 -8.69 -3.00 -3.85
C PHE A 13 -9.44 -1.99 -4.70
N TRP A 14 -8.76 -1.34 -5.65
CA TRP A 14 -9.41 -0.43 -6.58
C TRP A 14 -10.46 -1.15 -7.45
N LYS A 15 -10.07 -2.26 -8.10
CA LYS A 15 -10.97 -3.06 -8.95
C LYS A 15 -12.14 -3.62 -8.16
N THR A 16 -11.89 -4.15 -6.96
CA THR A 16 -12.95 -4.64 -6.06
C THR A 16 -13.90 -3.52 -5.66
N GLY A 17 -13.38 -2.36 -5.25
CA GLY A 17 -14.21 -1.21 -4.87
C GLY A 17 -15.07 -0.72 -6.02
N VAL A 18 -14.52 -0.59 -7.22
CA VAL A 18 -15.26 -0.22 -8.44
C VAL A 18 -16.36 -1.26 -8.74
N ALA A 19 -16.05 -2.56 -8.67
CA ALA A 19 -17.03 -3.61 -8.91
C ALA A 19 -18.22 -3.54 -7.93
N TYR A 20 -17.95 -3.33 -6.64
CA TYR A 20 -19.00 -3.13 -5.63
C TYR A 20 -19.85 -1.90 -5.94
N LEU A 21 -19.24 -0.78 -6.34
CA LEU A 21 -19.99 0.42 -6.69
C LEU A 21 -20.88 0.20 -7.92
N VAL A 22 -20.37 -0.41 -8.99
CA VAL A 22 -21.16 -0.71 -10.19
C VAL A 22 -22.36 -1.59 -9.83
N LEU A 23 -22.13 -2.66 -9.07
CA LEU A 23 -23.20 -3.56 -8.64
C LEU A 23 -24.23 -2.84 -7.75
N SER A 24 -23.76 -1.94 -6.87
CA SER A 24 -24.63 -1.13 -6.02
C SER A 24 -25.52 -0.20 -6.83
N VAL A 25 -24.98 0.46 -7.87
CA VAL A 25 -25.74 1.37 -8.74
C VAL A 25 -26.85 0.60 -9.47
N VAL A 26 -26.54 -0.60 -9.97
CA VAL A 26 -27.54 -1.46 -10.65
C VAL A 26 -28.64 -1.88 -9.69
N LEU A 27 -28.28 -2.33 -8.48
CA LEU A 27 -29.27 -2.71 -7.46
C LEU A 27 -30.13 -1.53 -7.02
N LEU A 28 -29.52 -0.35 -6.81
CA LEU A 28 -30.21 0.85 -6.39
C LEU A 28 -31.22 1.31 -7.45
N ALA A 29 -30.88 1.19 -8.74
CA ALA A 29 -31.82 1.46 -9.82
C ALA A 29 -33.03 0.51 -9.81
N VAL A 30 -32.80 -0.79 -9.56
CA VAL A 30 -33.88 -1.79 -9.46
C VAL A 30 -34.77 -1.55 -8.23
N GLU A 31 -34.17 -1.23 -7.08
CA GLU A 31 -34.88 -0.93 -5.83
C GLU A 31 -35.78 0.31 -5.99
N VAL A 32 -35.26 1.37 -6.59
CA VAL A 32 -36.02 2.60 -6.88
C VAL A 32 -37.18 2.32 -7.82
N MET A 33 -36.99 1.48 -8.85
CA MET A 33 -38.07 1.09 -9.77
C MET A 33 -39.15 0.25 -9.09
N ARG A 34 -38.79 -0.56 -8.09
CA ARG A 34 -39.73 -1.44 -7.35
C ARG A 34 -40.38 -0.76 -6.14
N GLY A 35 -39.88 0.39 -5.71
CA GLY A 35 -40.36 1.08 -4.49
C GLY A 35 -39.94 0.38 -3.19
N ASP A 36 -38.90 -0.46 -3.25
CA ASP A 36 -38.39 -1.23 -2.12
C ASP A 36 -37.39 -0.43 -1.27
N THR A 37 -37.15 -0.89 -0.04
CA THR A 37 -36.12 -0.34 0.85
C THR A 37 -34.72 -0.38 0.22
N LEU A 38 -33.93 0.69 0.43
CA LEU A 38 -32.59 0.93 -0.11
C LEU A 38 -31.52 -0.03 0.45
N PHE A 39 -31.64 -1.32 0.14
CA PHE A 39 -30.73 -2.39 0.58
C PHE A 39 -29.34 -2.31 -0.08
N SER A 40 -29.20 -1.48 -1.11
CA SER A 40 -27.96 -1.21 -1.82
C SER A 40 -26.98 -0.27 -1.09
N LEU A 41 -27.44 0.51 -0.09
CA LEU A 41 -26.60 1.46 0.66
C LEU A 41 -25.36 0.83 1.36
N PRO A 42 -25.47 -0.34 2.03
CA PRO A 42 -24.31 -1.05 2.57
C PRO A 42 -23.28 -1.43 1.51
N ASN A 43 -23.70 -1.81 0.30
CA ASN A 43 -22.78 -2.17 -0.78
C ASN A 43 -22.03 -0.94 -1.31
N VAL A 44 -22.67 0.23 -1.36
CA VAL A 44 -22.01 1.50 -1.66
C VAL A 44 -20.95 1.79 -0.61
N PHE A 45 -21.29 1.62 0.68
CA PHE A 45 -20.34 1.84 1.77
C PHE A 45 -19.12 0.92 1.65
N VAL A 46 -19.33 -0.37 1.39
CA VAL A 46 -18.25 -1.34 1.17
C VAL A 46 -17.38 -0.94 -0.03
N GLY A 47 -17.97 -0.53 -1.15
CA GLY A 47 -17.24 -0.07 -2.33
C GLY A 47 -16.37 1.16 -2.04
N VAL A 48 -16.90 2.14 -1.30
CA VAL A 48 -16.15 3.33 -0.88
C VAL A 48 -14.99 2.94 0.05
N VAL A 49 -15.21 2.06 1.02
CA VAL A 49 -14.15 1.57 1.93
C VAL A 49 -13.00 0.95 1.14
N PHE A 50 -13.29 0.12 0.13
CA PHE A 50 -12.28 -0.46 -0.73
C PHE A 50 -11.50 0.59 -1.53
N ILE A 51 -12.17 1.59 -2.08
CA ILE A 51 -11.49 2.69 -2.79
C ILE A 51 -10.60 3.52 -1.87
N VAL A 52 -11.06 3.82 -0.65
CA VAL A 52 -10.26 4.55 0.34
C VAL A 52 -9.03 3.73 0.73
N MET A 53 -9.20 2.43 0.98
CA MET A 53 -8.09 1.53 1.28
C MET A 53 -7.11 1.42 0.10
N ALA A 54 -7.60 1.39 -1.14
CA ALA A 54 -6.76 1.32 -2.32
C ALA A 54 -5.75 2.47 -2.41
N ASN A 55 -6.09 3.66 -1.92
CA ASN A 55 -5.25 4.86 -1.98
C ASN A 55 -4.44 5.12 -0.71
N ARG A 56 -4.47 4.21 0.28
CA ARG A 56 -3.77 4.40 1.56
C ARG A 56 -2.36 3.81 1.57
N PHE A 57 -1.98 3.02 0.57
CA PHE A 57 -0.68 2.35 0.52
C PHE A 57 0.42 3.36 0.24
N ARG A 58 1.38 3.44 1.17
CA ARG A 58 2.55 4.30 1.05
C ARG A 58 3.76 3.43 0.77
N ALA A 59 4.60 3.90 -0.13
CA ALA A 59 5.85 3.23 -0.48
C ALA A 59 6.97 4.25 -0.57
N VAL A 60 8.20 3.75 -0.57
CA VAL A 60 9.37 4.56 -0.92
C VAL A 60 9.78 4.22 -2.34
N LYS A 61 9.78 5.23 -3.21
CA LYS A 61 10.37 5.17 -4.54
C LYS A 61 11.88 5.34 -4.40
N LEU A 62 12.62 4.41 -5.00
CA LEU A 62 14.06 4.44 -5.16
C LEU A 62 14.33 4.69 -6.64
N GLU A 63 14.82 5.88 -6.98
CA GLU A 63 15.27 6.18 -8.35
C GLU A 63 16.79 6.10 -8.40
N CYS A 64 17.31 5.26 -9.29
CA CYS A 64 18.70 5.26 -9.75
C CYS A 64 18.73 5.42 -11.28
N ASP A 65 19.92 5.66 -11.85
CA ASP A 65 20.13 6.26 -13.18
C ASP A 65 19.08 5.95 -14.25
N ALA A 66 18.76 4.66 -14.47
CA ALA A 66 17.77 4.23 -15.47
C ALA A 66 16.62 3.37 -14.91
N GLU A 67 16.61 3.09 -13.61
CA GLU A 67 15.67 2.13 -13.01
C GLU A 67 14.95 2.71 -11.79
N THR A 68 13.67 2.37 -11.67
CA THR A 68 12.82 2.76 -10.55
C THR A 68 12.38 1.52 -9.79
N PHE A 69 12.65 1.52 -8.50
CA PHE A 69 12.20 0.49 -7.57
C PHE A 69 11.30 1.08 -6.49
N PHE A 70 10.48 0.22 -5.89
CA PHE A 70 9.54 0.55 -4.84
C PHE A 70 9.75 -0.37 -3.65
N LEU A 71 10.05 0.22 -2.50
CA LEU A 71 9.96 -0.44 -1.19
C LEU A 71 8.55 -0.27 -0.65
N ILE A 72 7.83 -1.38 -0.60
CA ILE A 72 6.42 -1.43 -0.21
C ILE A 72 6.31 -2.21 1.09
N PRO A 73 5.81 -1.59 2.18
CA PRO A 73 5.49 -2.31 3.40
C PRO A 73 4.21 -3.13 3.19
N ASP A 74 4.30 -4.43 3.47
CA ASP A 74 3.17 -5.34 3.59
C ASP A 74 2.93 -5.63 5.08
N TYR A 75 2.06 -4.82 5.69
CA TYR A 75 1.68 -4.94 7.09
C TYR A 75 0.91 -6.24 7.40
N SER A 76 0.29 -6.88 6.40
CA SER A 76 -0.45 -8.13 6.63
C SER A 76 0.49 -9.30 6.91
N THR A 77 1.63 -9.33 6.22
CA THR A 77 2.67 -10.35 6.41
C THR A 77 3.87 -9.84 7.20
N SER A 78 3.77 -8.62 7.75
CA SER A 78 4.86 -7.92 8.44
C SER A 78 6.18 -8.00 7.65
N SER A 79 6.12 -7.67 6.35
CA SER A 79 7.27 -7.80 5.44
C SER A 79 7.42 -6.59 4.54
N VAL A 80 8.66 -6.21 4.22
CA VAL A 80 8.98 -5.22 3.19
C VAL A 80 9.23 -5.96 1.88
N ILE A 81 8.59 -5.47 0.82
CA ILE A 81 8.72 -5.99 -0.54
C ILE A 81 9.42 -4.94 -1.40
N LEU A 82 10.50 -5.35 -2.07
CA LEU A 82 11.14 -4.56 -3.12
C LEU A 82 10.58 -5.01 -4.48
N LYS A 83 9.98 -4.06 -5.21
CA LYS A 83 9.47 -4.28 -6.57
C LYS A 83 10.11 -3.30 -7.55
N ASP A 84 10.20 -3.64 -8.82
CA ASP A 84 10.50 -2.68 -9.88
C ASP A 84 9.23 -1.95 -10.37
N SER A 85 9.39 -1.11 -11.39
CA SER A 85 8.29 -0.47 -12.11
C SER A 85 7.41 -1.44 -12.92
N GLY A 86 7.91 -2.62 -13.27
CA GLY A 86 7.16 -3.68 -13.96
C GLY A 86 6.28 -4.52 -13.02
N GLY A 87 6.45 -4.38 -11.70
CA GLY A 87 5.75 -5.17 -10.69
C GLY A 87 6.44 -6.49 -10.33
N GLN A 88 7.62 -6.77 -10.88
CA GLN A 88 8.45 -7.91 -10.52
C GLN A 88 8.98 -7.74 -9.09
N VAL A 89 8.87 -8.80 -8.30
CA VAL A 89 9.36 -8.82 -6.91
C VAL A 89 10.82 -9.26 -6.90
N PHE A 90 11.71 -8.39 -6.44
CA PHE A 90 13.14 -8.67 -6.31
C PHE A 90 13.48 -9.25 -4.95
N LEU A 91 12.83 -8.73 -3.91
CA LEU A 91 13.11 -9.11 -2.54
C LEU A 91 11.84 -9.03 -1.71
N LYS A 92 11.66 -10.00 -0.81
CA LYS A 92 10.68 -9.96 0.26
C LYS A 92 11.38 -10.32 1.56
N ARG A 93 11.38 -9.41 2.53
CA ARG A 93 12.03 -9.58 3.85
C ARG A 93 11.05 -9.23 4.96
N SER A 94 11.09 -9.97 6.06
CA SER A 94 10.29 -9.63 7.24
C SER A 94 10.72 -8.27 7.81
N PHE A 95 9.82 -7.62 8.54
CA PHE A 95 10.14 -6.38 9.24
C PHE A 95 11.22 -6.63 10.29
N PRO A 96 12.31 -5.84 10.28
CA PRO A 96 13.32 -5.94 11.31
C PRO A 96 12.81 -5.23 12.57
N LEU A 97 12.21 -6.01 13.48
CA LEU A 97 11.49 -5.54 14.68
C LEU A 97 12.41 -5.16 15.85
N PHE A 98 13.64 -5.68 15.88
CA PHE A 98 14.55 -5.53 17.01
C PHE A 98 15.69 -4.55 16.70
N GLU A 99 16.39 -4.77 15.58
CA GLU A 99 17.51 -3.94 15.15
C GLU A 99 17.27 -3.41 13.75
N ALA A 100 17.99 -2.36 13.37
CA ALA A 100 17.94 -1.84 12.01
C ALA A 100 18.77 -2.73 11.08
N GLU A 101 18.15 -3.26 10.04
CA GLU A 101 18.76 -4.18 9.09
C GLU A 101 19.15 -3.46 7.80
N GLU A 102 20.29 -3.81 7.23
CA GLU A 102 20.75 -3.28 5.94
C GLU A 102 20.32 -4.23 4.83
N ILE A 103 19.67 -3.66 3.81
CA ILE A 103 19.16 -4.37 2.66
C ILE A 103 19.91 -3.86 1.42
N GLU A 104 20.56 -4.78 0.72
CA GLU A 104 21.11 -4.50 -0.60
C GLU A 104 19.98 -4.39 -1.62
N THR A 105 19.95 -3.26 -2.33
CA THR A 105 19.05 -3.02 -3.46
C THR A 105 19.87 -2.76 -4.72
N PRO A 106 19.30 -2.90 -5.92
CA PRO A 106 20.01 -2.55 -7.17
C PRO A 106 20.51 -1.10 -7.22
N CYS A 107 19.87 -0.19 -6.48
CA CYS A 107 20.29 1.21 -6.35
C CYS A 107 21.29 1.45 -5.18
N GLY A 108 21.79 0.39 -4.55
CA GLY A 108 22.69 0.39 -3.40
C GLY A 108 22.03 -0.03 -2.08
N THR A 109 22.77 0.07 -0.98
CA THR A 109 22.28 -0.37 0.35
C THR A 109 21.33 0.65 0.96
N VAL A 110 20.25 0.17 1.58
CA VAL A 110 19.33 0.95 2.42
C VAL A 110 19.23 0.30 3.79
N LYS A 111 19.07 1.11 4.83
CA LYS A 111 18.85 0.61 6.19
C LYS A 111 17.38 0.73 6.52
N ILE A 112 16.80 -0.31 7.11
CA ILE A 112 15.37 -0.38 7.44
C ILE A 112 15.23 -0.77 8.91
N GLN A 113 14.32 -0.13 9.62
CA GLN A 113 13.92 -0.49 10.98
C GLN A 113 12.40 -0.37 11.10
N ALA A 114 11.78 -1.38 11.71
CA ALA A 114 10.40 -1.29 12.13
C ALA A 114 10.35 -0.82 13.59
N ILE A 115 9.66 0.28 13.84
CA ILE A 115 9.41 0.82 15.18
C ILE A 115 7.98 0.43 15.56
N THR A 116 7.85 -0.40 16.59
CA THR A 116 6.56 -0.74 17.18
C THR A 116 6.16 0.33 18.19
N HIS A 117 4.96 0.87 18.03
CA HIS A 117 4.36 1.87 18.92
C HIS A 117 3.31 1.23 19.82
N ARG A 118 2.85 1.99 20.82
CA ARG A 118 1.69 1.60 21.64
C ARG A 118 0.47 1.36 20.74
N PHE A 119 -0.37 0.39 21.11
CA PHE A 119 -1.55 -0.05 20.35
C PHE A 119 -1.27 -0.79 19.04
N GLY A 120 -0.09 -1.41 18.88
CA GLY A 120 0.21 -2.28 17.74
C GLY A 120 0.44 -1.55 16.42
N LYS A 121 0.55 -0.22 16.43
CA LYS A 121 0.96 0.56 15.27
C LYS A 121 2.44 0.28 14.97
N ILE A 122 2.78 0.02 13.72
CA ILE A 122 4.16 -0.21 13.26
C ILE A 122 4.54 0.90 12.31
N GLU A 123 5.64 1.61 12.59
CA GLU A 123 6.21 2.59 11.66
C GLU A 123 7.48 2.02 11.04
N LEU A 124 7.58 2.12 9.72
CA LEU A 124 8.78 1.74 8.99
C LEU A 124 9.64 2.96 8.73
N VAL A 125 10.87 2.88 9.21
CA VAL A 125 11.87 3.91 9.00
C VAL A 125 12.92 3.37 8.05
N ILE A 126 13.14 4.11 6.97
CA ILE A 126 14.08 3.75 5.91
C ILE A 126 15.12 4.87 5.84
N TRP A 127 16.39 4.50 5.96
CA TRP A 127 17.53 5.40 5.83
C TRP A 127 18.36 5.05 4.60
N LYS A 128 18.91 6.09 3.98
CA LYS A 128 20.05 5.99 3.08
C LYS A 128 20.92 7.21 3.30
N GLU A 129 22.20 6.97 3.60
CA GLU A 129 23.17 8.02 3.89
C GLU A 129 22.58 9.00 4.93
N ASN A 130 22.33 10.26 4.56
CA ASN A 130 21.78 11.29 5.43
C ASN A 130 20.26 11.52 5.29
N LYS A 131 19.55 10.73 4.47
CA LYS A 131 18.10 10.86 4.27
C LYS A 131 17.33 9.78 5.02
N LYS A 132 16.30 10.22 5.75
CA LYS A 132 15.38 9.38 6.51
C LYS A 132 13.95 9.57 5.99
N ILE A 133 13.26 8.48 5.67
CA ILE A 133 11.83 8.49 5.35
C ILE A 133 11.09 7.58 6.31
N THR A 134 9.95 8.06 6.80
CA THR A 134 9.05 7.29 7.67
C THR A 134 7.75 6.97 6.95
N LEU A 135 7.41 5.69 6.93
CA LEU A 135 6.15 5.14 6.47
C LEU A 135 5.31 4.75 7.70
N PRO A 136 4.05 5.23 7.79
CA PRO A 136 3.14 4.87 8.86
C PRO A 136 2.46 3.53 8.64
#